data_AF-A0A218QVQ8-F1
#
_entry.id   AF-A0A218QVQ8-F1
#
_cell.length_a   1.000
_cell.length_b   1.000
_cell.length_c   1.000
_cell.angle_alpha   90.00
_cell.angle_beta   90.00
_cell.angle_gamma   90.00
#
_symmetry.space_group_name_H-M   'P 1'
#
loop_
_entity.id
_entity.type
_entity.pdbx_description
1 polymer ?
#
loop_
_entity_poly.entity_id
_entity_poly.type
_entity_poly.pdbx_seq_one_letter_code
_entity_poly.pdbx_strand_id
1 'polypeptide(L)'
;MPLITWELWLAGDIVNDNPLPWQKSITKLTPGRVAQAMGGVLARISTPAQPPKTRGKSPGWKPGQIRKRRIRYPIVKKRTSYSPKTAPKSA
;
A
#
# COMPACT_ATOMS: atom_id res chain seq x y z
N MET A 1 -15.39 14.76 15.19
CA MET A 1 -15.68 13.79 14.11
C MET A 1 -17.07 13.19 14.32
N PRO A 2 -18.17 13.90 13.99
CA PRO A 2 -19.52 13.47 14.38
C PRO A 2 -20.09 12.33 13.51
N LEU A 3 -19.74 12.21 12.22
CA LEU A 3 -20.38 11.25 11.32
C LEU A 3 -20.12 9.78 11.69
N ILE A 4 -18.87 9.41 11.96
CA ILE A 4 -18.50 8.04 12.33
C ILE A 4 -19.21 7.58 13.60
N THR A 5 -19.37 8.47 14.59
CA THR A 5 -20.11 8.16 15.82
C THR A 5 -21.59 7.91 15.57
N TRP A 6 -22.21 8.66 14.65
CA TRP A 6 -23.61 8.44 14.26
C TRP A 6 -23.78 7.14 13.48
N GLU A 7 -22.88 6.84 12.55
CA GLU A 7 -22.90 5.58 11.79
C GLU A 7 -22.79 4.37 12.72
N LEU A 8 -21.87 4.40 13.69
CA LEU A 8 -21.72 3.33 14.68
C LEU A 8 -22.92 3.21 15.61
N TRP A 9 -23.54 4.33 15.98
CA TRP A 9 -24.74 4.32 16.81
C TRP A 9 -25.93 3.68 16.09
N LEU A 10 -26.18 4.09 14.84
CA LEU A 10 -27.24 3.52 13.99
C LEU A 10 -27.00 2.05 13.64
N ALA A 11 -25.75 1.64 13.47
CA ALA A 11 -25.39 0.27 13.16
C ALA A 11 -25.59 -0.69 14.34
N GLY A 12 -25.68 -0.19 15.58
CA GLY A 12 -25.78 -1.00 16.79
C GLY A 12 -26.96 -1.98 16.80
N ASP A 13 -28.09 -1.58 16.21
CA ASP A 13 -29.31 -2.41 16.16
C ASP A 13 -29.31 -3.42 14.99
N ILE A 14 -28.40 -3.24 14.02
CA ILE A 14 -28.34 -4.02 12.78
C ILE A 14 -27.22 -5.08 12.83
N VAL A 15 -26.14 -4.77 13.55
CA VAL A 15 -24.93 -5.58 13.59
C VAL A 15 -25.08 -6.75 14.58
N ASN A 16 -24.79 -7.96 14.11
CA ASN A 16 -24.60 -9.13 14.99
C ASN A 16 -23.19 -9.12 15.59
N ASP A 17 -23.05 -9.55 16.85
CA ASP A 17 -21.74 -9.69 17.50
C ASP A 17 -20.84 -10.64 16.71
N ASN A 18 -19.59 -10.23 16.47
CA ASN A 18 -18.56 -11.04 15.82
C ASN A 18 -17.25 -10.96 16.63
N PRO A 19 -17.20 -11.63 17.80
CA PRO A 19 -16.07 -11.57 18.70
C PRO A 19 -14.84 -12.28 18.13
N LEU A 20 -13.66 -11.78 18.45
CA LEU A 20 -12.40 -12.48 18.22
C LEU A 20 -12.32 -13.73 19.11
N PRO A 21 -11.48 -14.73 18.78
CA PRO A 21 -11.42 -16.00 19.51
C PRO A 21 -11.15 -15.86 21.02
N TRP A 22 -10.48 -14.78 21.44
CA TRP A 22 -10.16 -14.48 22.85
C TRP A 22 -11.15 -13.52 23.52
N GLN A 23 -12.15 -13.05 22.80
CA GLN A 23 -13.12 -12.07 23.29
C GLN A 23 -14.41 -12.75 23.74
N LYS A 24 -14.92 -12.33 24.91
CA LYS A 24 -16.23 -12.79 25.40
C LYS A 24 -17.34 -12.24 24.50
N SER A 25 -18.38 -13.05 24.25
CA SER A 25 -19.61 -12.62 23.58
C SER A 25 -20.42 -11.69 24.50
N ILE A 26 -21.01 -10.63 23.95
CA ILE A 26 -21.78 -9.64 24.71
C ILE A 26 -23.13 -9.42 24.03
N THR A 27 -24.20 -9.33 24.83
CA THR A 27 -25.56 -9.09 24.30
C THR A 27 -25.81 -7.63 23.95
N LYS A 28 -25.31 -6.68 24.75
CA LYS A 28 -25.36 -5.24 24.47
C LYS A 28 -24.03 -4.77 23.90
N LEU A 29 -24.00 -4.47 22.60
CA LEU A 29 -22.78 -4.06 21.91
C LEU A 29 -22.34 -2.66 22.34
N THR A 30 -21.05 -2.52 22.64
CA THR A 30 -20.42 -1.20 22.79
C THR A 30 -20.06 -0.64 21.40
N PRO A 31 -19.88 0.68 21.23
CA PRO A 31 -19.51 1.25 19.92
C PRO A 31 -18.26 0.60 19.32
N GLY A 32 -17.28 0.22 20.15
CA GLY A 32 -16.10 -0.52 19.70
C GLY A 32 -16.42 -1.94 19.20
N ARG A 33 -17.39 -2.63 19.80
CA ARG A 33 -17.88 -3.92 19.31
C ARG A 33 -18.66 -3.80 18.01
N VAL A 34 -19.48 -2.76 17.88
CA VAL A 34 -20.19 -2.47 16.63
C VAL A 34 -19.18 -2.22 15.50
N ALA A 35 -18.14 -1.43 15.75
CA ALA A 35 -17.08 -1.17 14.77
C ALA A 35 -16.36 -2.46 14.35
N GLN A 36 -16.06 -3.36 15.29
CA GLN A 36 -15.42 -4.64 15.00
C GLN A 36 -16.27 -5.54 14.09
N ALA A 37 -17.59 -5.56 14.30
CA ALA A 37 -18.50 -6.39 13.52
C ALA A 37 -19.04 -5.72 12.25
N MET A 38 -18.73 -4.43 12.04
CA MET A 38 -19.19 -3.62 10.90
C MET A 38 -18.82 -4.21 9.53
N GLY A 39 -17.74 -4.99 9.45
CA GLY A 39 -17.33 -5.68 8.22
C GLY A 39 -18.43 -6.57 7.62
N GLY A 40 -19.27 -7.19 8.45
CA GLY A 40 -20.40 -8.00 7.98
C GLY A 40 -21.50 -7.18 7.30
N VAL A 41 -21.76 -5.97 7.79
CA VAL A 41 -22.72 -5.03 7.18
C VAL A 41 -22.18 -4.50 5.86
N LEU A 42 -20.90 -4.12 5.82
CA LEU A 42 -20.26 -3.64 4.58
C LEU A 42 -20.22 -4.73 3.49
N ALA A 43 -19.99 -5.99 3.88
CA ALA A 43 -20.04 -7.10 2.93
C ALA A 43 -21.44 -7.30 2.31
N ARG A 44 -22.52 -7.06 3.08
CA ARG A 44 -23.91 -7.13 2.58
C ARG A 44 -24.26 -5.95 1.68
N ILE A 45 -23.85 -4.75 2.04
CA ILE A 45 -24.06 -3.54 1.22
C ILE A 45 -23.28 -3.64 -0.10
N SER A 46 -22.14 -4.36 -0.07
CA SER A 46 -21.17 -4.45 -1.17
C SER A 46 -20.54 -3.11 -1.52
N THR A 47 -19.71 -3.06 -2.57
CA THR A 47 -19.07 -1.82 -3.00
C THR A 47 -19.85 -1.21 -4.16
N PRO A 48 -20.14 0.11 -4.12
CA PRO A 48 -20.67 0.81 -5.28
C PRO A 48 -19.61 0.98 -6.38
N ALA A 49 -18.34 0.64 -6.10
CA ALA A 49 -17.26 0.78 -7.03
C ALA A 49 -17.46 -0.11 -8.26
N GLN A 50 -17.26 0.47 -9.43
CA GLN A 50 -17.18 -0.28 -10.68
C GLN A 50 -16.01 -1.27 -10.64
N PRO A 51 -16.12 -2.44 -11.30
CA PRO A 51 -15.03 -3.38 -11.38
C PRO A 51 -13.79 -2.70 -11.99
N PRO A 52 -12.58 -3.05 -11.53
CA PRO A 52 -11.36 -2.47 -12.07
C PRO A 52 -11.23 -2.81 -13.55
N LYS A 53 -10.74 -1.86 -14.35
CA LYS A 53 -10.42 -2.14 -15.76
C LYS A 53 -9.38 -3.27 -15.80
N THR A 54 -9.67 -4.33 -16.53
CA THR A 54 -8.70 -5.40 -16.77
C THR A 54 -7.50 -4.80 -17.48
N ARG A 55 -6.30 -4.90 -16.88
CA ARG A 55 -5.05 -4.39 -17.47
C ARG A 55 -4.74 -5.00 -18.85
N GLY A 56 -5.37 -6.14 -19.17
CA GLY A 56 -5.00 -7.00 -20.28
C GLY A 56 -3.62 -7.63 -20.05
N LYS A 57 -3.34 -8.75 -20.72
CA LYS A 57 -1.95 -9.15 -20.91
C LYS A 57 -1.37 -8.23 -21.97
N SER A 58 -0.19 -7.65 -21.71
CA SER A 58 0.56 -7.01 -22.78
C SER A 58 0.80 -8.05 -23.89
N PRO A 59 0.70 -7.70 -25.18
CA PRO A 59 0.95 -8.62 -26.30
C PRO A 59 2.32 -9.30 -26.27
N GLY A 60 3.20 -8.86 -25.37
CA GLY A 60 4.55 -9.36 -25.25
C GLY A 60 5.40 -8.91 -26.43
N TRP A 61 6.54 -9.57 -26.59
CA TRP A 61 7.44 -9.32 -27.70
C TRP A 61 7.00 -10.16 -28.90
N LYS A 62 6.88 -9.55 -30.09
CA LYS A 62 6.43 -10.27 -31.29
C LYS A 62 7.50 -11.30 -31.73
N PRO A 63 7.12 -12.53 -32.12
CA PRO A 63 8.03 -13.46 -32.78
C PRO A 63 8.69 -12.81 -34.00
N GLY A 64 9.98 -13.05 -34.21
CA GLY A 64 10.74 -12.46 -35.33
C GLY A 64 11.22 -11.01 -35.12
N GLN A 65 10.79 -10.33 -34.06
CA GLN A 65 11.29 -8.98 -33.76
C GLN A 65 12.69 -9.05 -33.11
N ILE A 66 13.69 -8.41 -33.70
CA ILE A 66 15.07 -8.40 -33.17
C ILE A 66 15.16 -7.49 -31.93
N ARG A 67 15.67 -8.02 -30.81
CA ARG A 67 15.94 -7.22 -29.60
C ARG A 67 17.24 -6.43 -29.78
N LYS A 68 17.17 -5.10 -29.71
CA LYS A 68 18.37 -4.26 -29.62
C LYS A 68 18.96 -4.35 -28.21
N ARG A 69 20.27 -4.57 -28.13
CA ARG A 69 21.00 -4.51 -26.85
C ARG A 69 20.90 -3.09 -26.29
N ARG A 70 20.72 -2.96 -24.97
CA ARG A 70 20.79 -1.66 -24.28
C ARG A 70 22.15 -1.01 -24.55
N ILE A 71 22.13 0.29 -24.90
CA ILE A 71 23.34 1.10 -25.08
C ILE A 71 24.11 1.12 -23.76
N ARG A 72 25.39 0.73 -23.79
CA ARG A 72 26.30 0.83 -22.66
C ARG A 72 27.12 2.11 -22.82
N TYR A 73 26.95 3.05 -21.89
CA TYR A 73 27.78 4.22 -21.80
C TYR A 73 29.05 3.92 -20.97
N PRO A 74 30.19 4.58 -21.25
CA PRO A 74 31.41 4.38 -20.48
C PRO A 74 31.25 4.85 -19.03
N ILE A 75 31.97 4.20 -18.11
CA ILE A 75 31.99 4.58 -16.69
C ILE A 75 32.93 5.78 -16.51
N VAL A 76 32.37 6.94 -16.16
CA VAL A 76 33.17 8.11 -15.76
C VAL A 76 33.59 7.94 -14.30
N LYS A 77 34.88 7.66 -14.05
CA LYS A 77 35.45 7.58 -12.70
C LYS A 77 36.03 8.95 -12.30
N LYS A 78 35.57 9.51 -11.18
CA LYS A 78 36.19 10.71 -10.57
C LYS A 78 37.57 10.31 -10.05
N ARG A 79 38.65 10.78 -10.69
CA ARG A 79 39.99 10.68 -10.10
C ARG A 79 40.11 11.78 -9.05
N THR A 80 40.43 11.42 -7.81
CA THR A 80 40.97 12.40 -6.86
C THR A 80 42.35 12.77 -7.40
N SER A 81 42.53 14.02 -7.83
CA SER A 81 43.85 14.52 -8.19
C SER A 81 44.73 14.44 -6.93
N TYR A 82 45.68 13.51 -6.89
CA TYR A 82 46.73 13.54 -5.89
C TYR A 82 47.63 14.73 -6.23
N SER A 83 47.46 15.84 -5.51
CA SER A 83 48.46 16.91 -5.50
C SER A 83 49.55 16.46 -4.53
N PRO A 84 50.81 16.25 -4.98
CA PRO A 84 51.91 16.09 -4.05
C PRO A 84 52.00 17.34 -3.18
N LYS A 85 52.17 17.17 -1.85
CA LYS A 85 52.45 18.30 -0.96
C LYS A 85 53.81 18.87 -1.36
N THR A 86 53.87 20.15 -1.76
CA THR A 86 55.12 20.88 -1.91
C THR A 86 55.82 20.91 -0.55
N ALA A 87 57.06 20.41 -0.49
CA ALA A 87 57.89 20.46 0.72
C ALA A 87 58.14 21.93 1.13
N PRO A 88 58.20 22.24 2.44
CA PRO A 88 58.48 23.59 2.90
C PRO A 88 59.89 24.01 2.48
N LYS A 89 60.02 25.26 1.99
CA LYS A 89 61.33 25.87 1.72
C LYS A 89 62.07 26.09 3.05
N SER A 90 63.29 25.56 3.17
CA SER A 90 64.19 25.90 4.26
C SER A 90 64.63 27.36 4.20
N ALA A 91 64.90 27.92 5.38
CA ALA A 91 65.20 29.32 5.70
C ALA A 91 66.44 29.89 4.99
#